data_AF-A0AAJ5VN54-F1
#
_entry.id   AF-A0AAJ5VN54-F1
#
_cell.length_a   1.000
_cell.length_b   1.000
_cell.length_c   1.000
_cell.angle_alpha   90.00
_cell.angle_beta   90.00
_cell.angle_gamma   90.00
#
_symmetry.space_group_name_H-M   'P 1'
#
loop_
_entity.id
_entity.type
_entity.pdbx_description
1 polymer ?
#
loop_
_entity_poly.entity_id
_entity_poly.type
_entity_poly.pdbx_seq_one_letter_code
_entity_poly.pdbx_strand_id
1 'polypeptide(L)'
;MSSPTAPPGPPDERHEQHTYRVTLRGVWAPVDEAERETLRAGLAEADGLGAMRFTPGGSLAYDRTLKAFSFRIELRSDAEDGEEMAAALAEERLDHVLRERGLHCGELRAAVTDLDTMKVNRKRRG
;
A
#
# COMPACT_ATOMS: atom_id res chain seq x y z
N MET A 1 -40.93 34.83 1.52
CA MET A 1 -40.06 33.82 0.87
C MET A 1 -38.77 33.79 1.66
N SER A 2 -38.69 32.95 2.69
CA SER A 2 -37.54 32.85 3.57
C SER A 2 -36.86 31.53 3.29
N SER A 3 -35.76 31.55 2.54
CA SER A 3 -34.85 30.41 2.48
C SER A 3 -33.98 30.43 3.75
N PRO A 4 -33.96 29.37 4.57
CA PRO A 4 -32.97 29.28 5.63
C PRO A 4 -31.62 29.00 4.98
N THR A 5 -30.72 29.98 5.04
CA THR A 5 -29.29 29.74 4.83
C THR A 5 -28.85 28.79 5.94
N ALA A 6 -28.52 27.54 5.57
CA ALA A 6 -27.82 26.63 6.47
C ALA A 6 -26.53 27.31 6.95
N PRO A 7 -26.14 27.18 8.23
CA PRO A 7 -24.88 27.72 8.69
C PRO A 7 -23.75 27.07 7.88
N PRO A 8 -22.72 27.83 7.45
CA PRO A 8 -21.48 27.21 7.00
C PRO A 8 -20.96 26.38 8.19
N GLY A 9 -20.73 25.09 7.98
CA GLY A 9 -19.97 24.26 8.92
C GLY A 9 -18.62 24.90 9.23
N PRO A 10 -17.97 24.52 10.34
CA PRO A 10 -16.70 25.11 10.75
C PRO A 10 -15.67 25.10 9.60
N PRO A 11 -14.83 26.14 9.51
CA PRO A 11 -13.88 26.29 8.42
C PRO A 11 -12.78 25.24 8.59
N ASP A 12 -12.71 24.32 7.63
CA ASP A 12 -11.50 23.55 7.34
C ASP A 12 -11.00 22.74 8.57
N GLU A 13 -11.67 21.61 8.86
CA GLU A 13 -10.93 20.42 9.30
C GLU A 13 -9.94 20.11 8.18
N ARG A 14 -8.82 20.83 8.17
CA ARG A 14 -7.65 20.59 7.35
C ARG A 14 -7.07 19.27 7.83
N HIS A 15 -7.75 18.18 7.48
CA HIS A 15 -7.22 16.83 7.49
C HIS A 15 -5.88 16.90 6.71
N GLU A 16 -4.78 16.96 7.45
CA GLU A 16 -3.43 17.08 6.92
C GLU A 16 -3.14 15.78 6.19
N GLN A 17 -3.34 15.77 4.86
CA GLN A 17 -3.11 14.58 4.05
C GLN A 17 -1.63 14.22 4.03
N HIS A 18 -1.29 13.13 4.70
CA HIS A 18 0.06 12.59 4.72
C HIS A 18 0.22 11.51 3.65
N THR A 19 1.41 11.47 3.05
CA THR A 19 1.76 10.44 2.07
C THR A 19 2.55 9.34 2.74
N TYR A 20 1.90 8.20 2.91
CA TYR A 20 2.48 7.01 3.48
C TYR A 20 2.92 6.06 2.38
N ARG A 21 4.18 5.65 2.41
CA ARG A 21 4.69 4.57 1.58
C ARG A 21 4.74 3.30 2.38
N VAL A 22 3.94 2.33 1.99
CA VAL A 22 3.89 1.04 2.65
C VAL A 22 4.57 0.00 1.78
N THR A 23 5.49 -0.73 2.40
CA THR A 23 6.15 -1.90 1.81
C THR A 23 5.75 -3.12 2.61
N LEU A 24 4.98 -3.99 1.98
CA LEU A 24 4.62 -5.29 2.50
C LEU A 24 5.58 -6.33 1.93
N ARG A 25 6.28 -7.04 2.81
CA ARG A 25 7.17 -8.14 2.42
C ARG A 25 6.61 -9.43 2.96
N GLY A 26 6.22 -10.31 2.04
CA GLY A 26 5.63 -11.60 2.38
C GLY A 26 6.36 -12.76 1.77
N VAL A 27 6.10 -13.95 2.29
CA VAL A 27 6.43 -15.23 1.65
C VAL A 27 5.18 -15.84 1.06
N TRP A 28 5.33 -16.52 -0.06
CA TRP A 28 4.22 -17.27 -0.66
C TRP A 28 3.86 -18.45 0.25
N ALA A 29 2.56 -18.73 0.38
CA ALA A 29 2.09 -19.95 1.00
C ALA A 29 2.49 -21.18 0.13
N PRO A 30 2.23 -22.43 0.55
CA PRO A 30 2.48 -23.57 -0.34
C PRO A 30 1.64 -23.40 -1.62
N VAL A 31 2.32 -23.11 -2.73
CA VAL A 31 1.70 -22.82 -4.02
C VAL A 31 1.53 -24.08 -4.87
N ASP A 32 0.31 -24.31 -5.31
CA ASP A 32 -0.04 -25.33 -6.28
C ASP A 32 0.45 -24.98 -7.69
N GLU A 33 0.38 -25.93 -8.62
CA GLU A 33 0.83 -25.76 -10.00
C GLU A 33 0.09 -24.61 -10.71
N ALA A 34 -1.23 -24.48 -10.47
CA ALA A 34 -2.06 -23.43 -11.04
C ALA A 34 -1.67 -22.03 -10.53
N GLU A 35 -1.41 -21.89 -9.23
CA GLU A 35 -0.94 -20.64 -8.64
C GLU A 35 0.44 -20.26 -9.17
N ARG A 36 1.34 -21.24 -9.35
CA ARG A 36 2.65 -21.01 -9.98
C ARG A 36 2.52 -20.53 -11.41
N GLU A 37 1.56 -21.04 -12.18
CA GLU A 37 1.30 -20.58 -13.54
C GLU A 37 0.82 -19.13 -13.54
N THR A 38 -0.14 -18.78 -12.69
CA THR A 38 -0.62 -17.40 -12.50
C THR A 38 0.52 -16.46 -12.11
N LEU A 39 1.36 -16.86 -11.14
CA LEU A 39 2.51 -16.07 -10.71
C LEU A 39 3.54 -15.89 -11.83
N ARG A 40 3.78 -16.92 -12.65
CA ARG A 40 4.68 -16.82 -13.80
C ARG A 40 4.13 -15.94 -14.90
N ALA A 41 2.82 -15.99 -15.16
CA ALA A 41 2.15 -15.09 -16.09
C ALA A 41 2.30 -13.63 -15.62
N GLY A 42 2.06 -13.36 -14.34
CA GLY A 42 2.28 -12.03 -13.74
C GLY A 42 3.72 -11.52 -13.88
N LEU A 43 4.72 -12.39 -13.70
CA LEU A 43 6.14 -12.03 -13.90
C LEU A 43 6.46 -11.61 -15.33
N ALA A 44 5.81 -12.24 -16.33
CA ALA A 44 6.02 -11.91 -17.73
C ALA A 44 5.38 -10.57 -18.10
N GLU A 45 4.25 -10.23 -17.47
CA GLU A 45 3.48 -9.02 -17.77
C GLU A 45 3.99 -7.79 -17.02
N ALA A 46 3.95 -7.81 -15.68
CA ALA A 46 4.07 -6.58 -14.89
C ALA A 46 4.61 -6.72 -13.47
N ASP A 47 4.71 -7.93 -12.89
CA ASP A 47 4.98 -8.15 -11.46
C ASP A 47 6.45 -8.54 -11.14
N GLY A 48 7.37 -8.38 -12.08
CA GLY A 48 8.79 -8.69 -11.92
C GLY A 48 9.58 -7.71 -11.05
N LEU A 49 10.88 -7.91 -10.91
CA LEU A 49 11.78 -6.97 -10.17
C LEU A 49 11.77 -5.54 -10.74
N GLY A 50 11.32 -5.35 -11.99
CA GLY A 50 11.09 -4.02 -12.58
C GLY A 50 9.88 -3.27 -12.01
N ALA A 51 8.97 -3.99 -11.36
CA ALA A 51 7.73 -3.48 -10.75
C ALA A 51 7.93 -2.84 -9.37
N MET A 52 9.19 -2.68 -8.93
CA MET A 52 9.59 -2.15 -7.63
C MET A 52 9.32 -0.64 -7.46
N ARG A 53 8.14 -0.16 -7.85
CA ARG A 53 7.70 1.24 -7.78
C ARG A 53 6.59 1.39 -6.76
N PHE A 54 6.52 2.56 -6.13
CA PHE A 54 5.38 2.93 -5.29
C PHE A 54 4.31 3.51 -6.21
N THR A 55 3.17 2.84 -6.30
CA THR A 55 2.02 3.32 -7.08
C THR A 55 0.79 3.41 -6.18
N PRO A 56 -0.20 4.27 -6.49
CA PRO A 56 -1.43 4.36 -5.70
C PRO A 56 -2.27 3.08 -5.70
N GLY A 57 -2.19 2.30 -6.78
CA GLY A 57 -2.86 1.00 -6.89
C GLY A 57 -2.07 -0.17 -6.27
N GLY A 58 -0.84 0.08 -5.86
CA GLY A 58 0.08 -0.94 -5.40
C GLY A 58 0.79 -1.67 -6.55
N SER A 59 2.04 -2.04 -6.31
CA SER A 59 2.85 -2.80 -7.25
C SER A 59 3.44 -4.00 -6.55
N LEU A 60 3.10 -5.17 -7.07
CA LEU A 60 3.61 -6.45 -6.60
C LEU A 60 4.90 -6.76 -7.34
N ALA A 61 5.97 -7.04 -6.60
CA ALA A 61 7.28 -7.35 -7.14
C ALA A 61 7.80 -8.66 -6.54
N TYR A 62 8.07 -9.64 -7.38
CA TYR A 62 8.68 -10.90 -6.97
C TYR A 62 9.61 -11.45 -8.05
N ASP A 63 10.30 -12.54 -7.72
CA ASP A 63 11.22 -13.23 -8.61
C ASP A 63 10.67 -14.61 -8.98
N ARG A 64 11.20 -15.20 -10.07
CA ARG A 64 10.89 -16.55 -10.56
C ARG A 64 11.05 -17.68 -9.53
N THR A 65 11.79 -17.43 -8.45
CA THR A 65 11.94 -18.36 -7.33
C THR A 65 10.65 -18.54 -6.52
N LEU A 66 9.69 -17.62 -6.62
CA LEU A 66 8.40 -17.67 -5.92
C LEU A 66 8.54 -18.00 -4.42
N LYS A 67 9.63 -17.53 -3.80
CA LYS A 67 9.86 -17.70 -2.35
C LYS A 67 9.28 -16.56 -1.53
N ALA A 68 9.47 -15.35 -2.02
CA ALA A 68 9.05 -14.14 -1.36
C ALA A 68 8.59 -13.12 -2.40
N PHE A 69 7.77 -12.19 -1.94
CA PHE A 69 7.31 -11.06 -2.72
C PHE A 69 7.43 -9.77 -1.90
N SER A 70 7.37 -8.66 -2.61
CA SER A 70 7.34 -7.32 -2.04
C SER A 70 6.24 -6.55 -2.73
N PHE A 71 5.22 -6.15 -1.99
CA PHE A 71 4.17 -5.28 -2.46
C PHE A 71 4.41 -3.87 -1.95
N ARG A 72 4.34 -2.89 -2.85
CA ARG A 72 4.64 -1.49 -2.55
C ARG A 72 3.49 -0.62 -2.99
N ILE A 73 2.93 0.13 -2.07
CA ILE A 73 1.80 1.01 -2.32
C ILE A 73 2.06 2.39 -1.72
N GLU A 74 1.63 3.43 -2.42
CA GLU A 74 1.61 4.79 -1.90
C GLU A 74 0.17 5.13 -1.52
N LEU A 75 -0.06 5.32 -0.23
CA LEU A 75 -1.35 5.70 0.33
C LEU A 75 -1.31 7.17 0.73
N ARG A 76 -2.39 7.88 0.43
CA ARG A 76 -2.67 9.19 1.02
C ARG A 76 -3.76 8.97 2.03
N SER A 77 -3.41 9.08 3.31
CA SER A 77 -4.35 9.01 4.42
C SER A 77 -4.28 10.30 5.20
N ASP A 78 -5.24 10.48 6.10
CA ASP A 78 -5.16 11.61 6.98
C ASP A 78 -4.02 11.48 8.01
N ALA A 79 -3.51 12.60 8.49
CA ALA A 79 -2.54 12.61 9.58
C ALA A 79 -3.09 11.94 10.84
N GLU A 80 -4.41 12.03 11.08
CA GLU A 80 -5.06 11.39 12.23
C GLU A 80 -5.10 9.85 12.13
N ASP A 81 -5.16 9.30 10.91
CA ASP A 81 -5.17 7.85 10.67
C ASP A 81 -3.80 7.21 11.02
N GLY A 82 -2.72 7.97 10.84
CA GLY A 82 -1.37 7.56 11.17
C GLY A 82 -0.83 6.36 10.39
N GLU A 83 0.30 5.82 10.85
CA GLU A 83 1.01 4.73 10.18
C GLU A 83 0.28 3.37 10.32
N GLU A 84 -0.42 3.14 11.44
CA GLU A 84 -1.11 1.87 11.70
C GLU A 84 -2.26 1.66 10.72
N MET A 85 -3.07 2.69 10.45
CA MET A 85 -4.12 2.62 9.45
C MET A 85 -3.56 2.47 8.03
N ALA A 86 -2.46 3.16 7.71
CA ALA A 86 -1.81 2.98 6.42
C ALA A 86 -1.32 1.54 6.22
N ALA A 87 -0.77 0.90 7.26
CA ALA A 87 -0.42 -0.52 7.22
C ALA A 87 -1.65 -1.40 6.96
N ALA A 88 -2.72 -1.23 7.74
CA ALA A 88 -3.94 -2.01 7.61
C ALA A 88 -4.55 -1.89 6.20
N LEU A 89 -4.66 -0.66 5.68
CA LEU A 89 -5.16 -0.42 4.32
C LEU A 89 -4.27 -1.08 3.27
N ALA A 90 -2.94 -1.03 3.42
CA ALA A 90 -2.05 -1.70 2.49
C ALA A 90 -2.23 -3.21 2.52
N GLU A 91 -2.38 -3.80 3.72
CA GLU A 91 -2.61 -5.24 3.90
C GLU A 91 -3.93 -5.68 3.27
N GLU A 92 -5.01 -4.92 3.47
CA GLU A 92 -6.30 -5.17 2.81
C GLU A 92 -6.18 -5.10 1.29
N ARG A 93 -5.42 -4.13 0.75
CA ARG A 93 -5.18 -4.01 -0.69
C ARG A 93 -4.40 -5.20 -1.23
N LEU A 94 -3.37 -5.65 -0.51
CA LEU A 94 -2.63 -6.85 -0.88
C LEU A 94 -3.55 -8.07 -0.87
N ASP A 95 -4.30 -8.28 0.21
CA ASP A 95 -5.23 -9.40 0.32
C ASP A 95 -6.26 -9.42 -0.82
N HIS A 96 -6.80 -8.25 -1.18
CA HIS A 96 -7.69 -8.11 -2.33
C HIS A 96 -7.02 -8.56 -3.64
N VAL A 97 -5.82 -8.05 -3.94
CA VAL A 97 -5.06 -8.42 -5.16
C VAL A 97 -4.73 -9.91 -5.18
N LEU A 98 -4.37 -10.48 -4.04
CA LEU A 98 -4.09 -11.91 -3.92
C LEU A 98 -5.37 -12.72 -4.14
N ARG A 99 -6.49 -12.35 -3.51
CA ARG A 99 -7.80 -13.01 -3.68
C ARG A 99 -8.31 -12.95 -5.12
N GLU A 100 -8.20 -11.82 -5.79
CA GLU A 100 -8.60 -11.66 -7.19
C GLU A 100 -7.83 -12.62 -8.12
N ARG A 101 -6.57 -12.92 -7.75
CA ARG A 101 -5.70 -13.86 -8.48
C ARG A 101 -5.77 -15.30 -7.94
N GLY A 102 -6.54 -15.56 -6.89
CA GLY A 102 -6.63 -16.86 -6.22
C GLY A 102 -5.33 -17.30 -5.54
N LEU A 103 -4.52 -16.34 -5.09
CA LEU A 103 -3.21 -16.57 -4.46
C LEU A 103 -3.29 -16.38 -2.95
N HIS A 104 -2.37 -17.03 -2.23
CA HIS A 104 -2.25 -16.90 -0.78
C HIS A 104 -0.81 -16.62 -0.33
N CYS A 105 -0.66 -15.78 0.68
CA CYS A 105 0.61 -15.53 1.35
C CYS A 105 0.62 -16.12 2.77
N GLY A 106 1.81 -16.52 3.22
CA GLY A 106 2.05 -16.98 4.58
C GLY A 106 2.44 -15.82 5.49
N GLU A 107 3.68 -15.82 5.96
CA GLU A 107 4.19 -14.73 6.80
C GLU A 107 4.28 -13.42 6.00
N LEU A 108 3.75 -12.35 6.60
CA LEU A 108 3.73 -10.99 6.04
C LEU A 108 4.31 -10.00 7.05
N ARG A 109 5.10 -9.04 6.56
CA ARG A 109 5.59 -7.91 7.35
C ARG A 109 5.27 -6.60 6.65
N ALA A 110 4.65 -5.69 7.36
CA ALA A 110 4.42 -4.32 6.92
C ALA A 110 5.50 -3.37 7.42
N ALA A 111 6.00 -2.53 6.52
CA ALA A 111 6.86 -1.41 6.83
C ALA A 111 6.26 -0.14 6.24
N VAL A 112 5.82 0.76 7.11
CA VAL A 112 5.26 2.05 6.71
C VAL A 112 6.35 3.11 6.78
N THR A 113 6.28 4.08 5.88
CA THR A 113 7.19 5.21 5.83
C THR A 113 6.37 6.46 5.52
N ASP A 114 6.18 7.31 6.52
CA ASP A 114 5.57 8.61 6.31
C ASP A 114 6.57 9.57 5.65
N LEU A 115 6.27 9.99 4.42
CA LEU A 115 7.12 10.93 3.70
C LEU A 115 7.01 12.34 4.25
N ASP A 116 5.90 12.69 4.89
CA ASP A 116 5.70 14.06 5.38
C ASP A 116 6.51 14.29 6.66
N THR A 117 6.46 13.37 7.63
CA THR A 117 7.34 13.35 8.81
C THR A 117 8.82 13.29 8.42
N MET A 118 9.19 12.49 7.40
CA MET A 118 10.56 12.46 6.89
C MET A 118 10.99 13.78 6.23
N LYS A 119 10.07 14.49 5.56
CA LYS A 119 10.33 15.83 5.02
C LYS A 119 10.47 16.87 6.12
N VAL A 120 9.63 16.80 7.15
CA VAL A 120 9.61 17.73 8.29
C VAL A 120 10.92 17.62 9.09
N ASN A 121 11.47 16.41 9.25
CA ASN A 121 12.76 16.19 9.92
C ASN A 121 14.01 16.63 9.13
N ARG A 122 13.87 17.20 7.92
CA ARG A 122 15.03 17.64 7.12
C ARG A 122 15.66 18.98 7.57
N LYS A 123 15.14 19.67 8.59
CA LYS A 123 15.83 20.83 9.20
C LYS A 123 15.56 20.98 10.71
N ARG A 124 16.47 20.43 11.52
CA ARG A 124 17.15 21.16 12.62
C ARG A 124 18.50 20.50 12.90
N ARG A 125 19.48 20.81 12.06
CA ARG A 125 20.90 20.68 12.39
C ARG A 125 21.55 22.01 12.02
N GLY A 126 21.88 22.81 13.03
CA GLY A 126 22.47 24.15 12.91
C GLY A 126 21.54 25.23 13.41
#